data_AF-A0AAV7XZG5-F1
#
_entry.id   AF-A0AAV7XZG5-F1
#
_cell.length_a   1.000
_cell.length_b   1.000
_cell.length_c   1.000
_cell.angle_alpha   90.00
_cell.angle_beta   90.00
_cell.angle_gamma   90.00
#
_symmetry.space_group_name_H-M   'P 1'
#
loop_
_entity.id
_entity.type
_entity.pdbx_description
1 polymer ?
#
loop_
_entity_poly.entity_id
_entity_poly.type
_entity_poly.pdbx_seq_one_letter_code
_entity_poly.pdbx_strand_id
1 'polypeptide(L)'
;MTRTRRAGGGVVLGVDLGTCYSAAAVCLDGVDVEVLHNDIGDPTTPTCVYVDADGADRQVGEAAVRLAVSDPGRTVRNVKRILGVTLDAIRRDPWDALGSVQVVPADGLGADRAAVRLGSALDLAPEEIAGSVLLELRKAAEARVGRAVRRAVVAVPGYFNAAQRSAVRDAAALAGLEDVRLVNETSAAALAYAHGREGQGPRNVVVVDVGGGGAAVSIVEVRNDFVRVLASSGVRLPGGEDFDREMVEYLKQVVKEEHGKDVTDPRSLELLRAHWERAKRKLMQLPHTKIDTFLPGEVDVELCRLVKRAEFEERCEPLFRRVAEQLRATLHSSCADQVGVEAVHDVVLVGGSTRIPRLRALVQEVVAGRPLCKALNADEAVARGAALLGEDLVRLQDVTPLQLAALGGDPLLRNSPLPADGRMPGADSGDTVVVSPALLCWACRHRVADAEGPRRCDKAAWAGPTTPTPR
;
A
#
# COMPACT_ATOMS: atom_id res chain seq x y z
N MET A 1 -12.43 21.73 -26.07
CA MET A 1 -11.91 20.39 -26.38
C MET A 1 -12.96 19.38 -25.98
N THR A 2 -13.61 18.78 -26.97
CA THR A 2 -14.67 17.79 -26.82
C THR A 2 -14.11 16.53 -26.18
N ARG A 3 -14.74 16.04 -25.10
CA ARG A 3 -14.48 14.73 -24.48
C ARG A 3 -14.67 13.64 -25.54
N THR A 4 -13.60 13.16 -26.15
CA THR A 4 -13.63 11.84 -26.82
C THR A 4 -13.64 10.79 -25.72
N ARG A 5 -14.83 10.50 -25.18
CA ARG A 5 -15.08 9.26 -24.42
C ARG A 5 -14.51 8.12 -25.27
N ARG A 6 -13.58 7.33 -24.73
CA ARG A 6 -13.16 6.08 -25.39
C ARG A 6 -14.44 5.28 -25.67
N ALA A 7 -14.64 4.95 -26.94
CA ALA A 7 -15.78 4.15 -27.37
C ALA A 7 -15.62 2.74 -26.78
N GLY A 8 -16.37 2.46 -25.72
CA GLY A 8 -16.38 1.21 -24.97
C GLY A 8 -16.66 1.49 -23.50
N GLY A 9 -17.95 1.55 -23.13
CA GLY A 9 -18.37 1.59 -21.73
C GLY A 9 -17.81 0.36 -21.01
N GLY A 10 -16.79 0.60 -20.18
CA GLY A 10 -16.01 -0.42 -19.51
C GLY A 10 -16.32 -0.46 -18.01
N VAL A 11 -15.98 -1.58 -17.39
CA VAL A 11 -15.93 -1.69 -15.92
C VAL A 11 -14.49 -1.50 -15.50
N VAL A 12 -14.24 -0.52 -14.63
CA VAL A 12 -12.92 -0.30 -14.01
C VAL A 12 -12.98 -0.67 -12.55
N LEU A 13 -12.05 -1.50 -12.12
CA LEU A 13 -11.80 -1.79 -10.72
C LEU A 13 -10.72 -0.84 -10.16
N GLY A 14 -11.09 0.06 -9.26
CA GLY A 14 -10.14 0.80 -8.42
C GLY A 14 -9.79 -0.03 -7.18
N VAL A 15 -8.51 -0.27 -6.94
CA VAL A 15 -8.04 -1.10 -5.82
C VAL A 15 -7.10 -0.30 -4.93
N ASP A 16 -7.39 -0.28 -3.64
CA ASP A 16 -6.40 -0.02 -2.59
C ASP A 16 -5.89 -1.36 -2.05
N LEU A 17 -4.74 -1.82 -2.53
CA LEU A 17 -4.11 -3.05 -2.05
C LEU A 17 -3.33 -2.72 -0.78
N GLY A 18 -3.97 -2.57 0.37
CA GLY A 18 -3.28 -2.14 1.59
C GLY A 18 -2.50 -3.26 2.28
N THR A 19 -1.64 -2.88 3.23
CA THR A 19 -0.79 -3.84 3.98
C THR A 19 -1.61 -4.74 4.89
N CYS A 20 -2.55 -4.16 5.66
CA CYS A 20 -3.39 -4.90 6.61
C CYS A 20 -4.80 -5.15 6.06
N TYR A 21 -5.36 -4.18 5.34
CA TYR A 21 -6.70 -4.23 4.75
C TYR A 21 -6.62 -3.69 3.34
N SER A 22 -7.39 -4.27 2.43
CA SER A 22 -7.56 -3.81 1.05
C SER A 22 -8.99 -3.34 0.84
N ALA A 23 -9.18 -2.33 0.00
CA ALA A 23 -10.49 -1.82 -0.39
C ALA A 23 -10.61 -1.82 -1.92
N ALA A 24 -11.84 -1.92 -2.41
CA ALA A 24 -12.09 -1.87 -3.85
C ALA A 24 -13.31 -1.01 -4.15
N ALA A 25 -13.27 -0.33 -5.29
CA ALA A 25 -14.39 0.40 -5.84
C ALA A 25 -14.53 0.07 -7.32
N VAL A 26 -15.75 0.09 -7.82
CA VAL A 26 -16.05 -0.15 -9.22
C VAL A 26 -16.64 1.11 -9.84
N CYS A 27 -16.18 1.46 -11.03
CA CYS A 27 -16.85 2.46 -11.86
C CYS A 27 -17.53 1.76 -13.04
N LEU A 28 -18.83 2.00 -13.17
CA LEU A 28 -19.64 1.46 -14.25
C LEU A 28 -19.98 2.55 -15.26
N ASP A 29 -19.56 2.34 -16.51
CA ASP A 29 -19.91 3.17 -17.67
C ASP A 29 -19.58 4.67 -17.49
N GLY A 30 -18.58 4.97 -16.64
CA GLY A 30 -18.07 6.32 -16.38
C GLY A 30 -19.11 7.27 -15.78
N VAL A 31 -20.04 6.75 -14.97
CA VAL A 31 -21.07 7.56 -14.29
C VAL A 31 -20.89 7.51 -12.77
N ASP A 32 -21.06 6.32 -12.17
CA ASP A 32 -21.04 6.16 -10.71
C ASP A 32 -19.83 5.34 -10.27
N VAL A 33 -19.22 5.77 -9.15
CA VAL A 33 -18.16 5.02 -8.45
C VAL A 33 -18.74 4.49 -7.15
N GLU A 34 -18.78 3.17 -7.03
CA GLU A 34 -19.32 2.47 -5.89
C GLU A 34 -18.24 1.68 -5.16
N VAL A 35 -18.21 1.76 -3.83
CA VAL A 35 -17.31 0.96 -3.00
C VAL A 35 -17.88 -0.45 -2.85
N LEU A 36 -17.04 -1.45 -3.05
CA LEU A 36 -17.39 -2.85 -2.87
C LEU A 36 -17.30 -3.23 -1.40
N HIS A 37 -18.29 -3.96 -0.93
CA HIS A 37 -18.32 -4.51 0.42
C HIS A 37 -18.00 -6.01 0.35
N ASN A 38 -17.31 -6.52 1.37
CA ASN A 38 -16.99 -7.93 1.49
C ASN A 38 -18.24 -8.74 1.95
N ASP A 39 -18.08 -10.06 2.11
CA ASP A 39 -19.18 -10.98 2.46
C ASP A 39 -19.87 -10.68 3.80
N ILE A 40 -19.23 -9.93 4.70
CA ILE A 40 -19.82 -9.50 5.99
C ILE A 40 -20.33 -8.06 5.96
N GLY A 41 -20.29 -7.40 4.81
CA GLY A 41 -20.79 -6.04 4.61
C GLY A 41 -19.79 -4.93 4.97
N ASP A 42 -18.51 -5.24 5.19
CA ASP A 42 -17.49 -4.22 5.46
C ASP A 42 -16.87 -3.69 4.15
N PRO A 43 -16.56 -2.38 4.05
CA PRO A 43 -15.97 -1.78 2.83
C PRO A 43 -14.48 -2.11 2.65
N THR A 44 -13.90 -2.88 3.56
CA THR A 44 -12.50 -3.32 3.50
C THR A 44 -12.40 -4.81 3.75
N THR A 45 -11.45 -5.47 3.11
CA THR A 45 -11.16 -6.89 3.24
C THR A 45 -9.77 -7.05 3.86
N PRO A 46 -9.58 -7.85 4.93
CA PRO A 46 -8.24 -8.11 5.46
C PRO A 46 -7.29 -8.61 4.36
N THR A 47 -6.08 -8.05 4.28
CA THR A 47 -5.02 -8.53 3.38
C THR A 47 -4.37 -9.77 4.02
N CYS A 48 -5.16 -10.84 4.10
CA CYS A 48 -4.84 -12.10 4.77
C CYS A 48 -5.22 -13.24 3.82
N VAL A 49 -4.33 -14.22 3.65
CA VAL A 49 -4.54 -15.38 2.76
C VAL A 49 -4.20 -16.64 3.52
N TYR A 50 -5.16 -17.55 3.62
CA TYR A 50 -4.95 -18.92 4.06
C TYR A 50 -4.86 -19.82 2.84
N VAL A 51 -3.93 -20.76 2.86
CA VAL A 51 -3.77 -21.77 1.82
C VAL A 51 -3.85 -23.15 2.44
N ASP A 52 -4.72 -24.00 1.90
CA ASP A 52 -4.92 -25.34 2.41
C ASP A 52 -3.68 -26.24 2.27
N ALA A 53 -3.81 -27.49 2.73
CA ALA A 53 -2.73 -28.48 2.75
C ALA A 53 -2.07 -28.66 1.38
N ASP A 54 -2.91 -28.78 0.36
CA ASP A 54 -2.57 -29.18 -1.01
C ASP A 54 -2.29 -27.98 -1.94
N GLY A 55 -2.48 -26.75 -1.45
CA GLY A 55 -2.34 -25.52 -2.23
C GLY A 55 -3.50 -25.23 -3.18
N ALA A 56 -4.56 -26.05 -3.12
CA ALA A 56 -5.68 -26.05 -4.07
C ALA A 56 -6.75 -25.03 -3.69
N ASP A 57 -7.09 -24.94 -2.40
CA ASP A 57 -8.02 -23.95 -1.88
C ASP A 57 -7.30 -22.78 -1.23
N ARG A 58 -7.77 -21.56 -1.54
CA ARG A 58 -7.26 -20.30 -0.98
C ARG A 58 -8.41 -19.51 -0.42
N GLN A 59 -8.37 -19.27 0.89
CA GLN A 59 -9.33 -18.38 1.56
C GLN A 59 -8.68 -17.03 1.78
N VAL A 60 -9.44 -15.96 1.60
CA VAL A 60 -8.94 -14.58 1.65
C VAL A 60 -9.80 -13.77 2.63
N GLY A 61 -9.23 -12.73 3.23
CA GLY A 61 -9.97 -11.80 4.07
C GLY A 61 -10.36 -12.39 5.42
N GLU A 62 -11.60 -12.16 5.82
CA GLU A 62 -12.11 -12.61 7.14
C GLU A 62 -12.10 -14.13 7.29
N ALA A 63 -12.29 -14.88 6.20
CA ALA A 63 -12.18 -16.33 6.21
C ALA A 63 -10.76 -16.79 6.58
N ALA A 64 -9.74 -16.18 5.95
CA ALA A 64 -8.34 -16.44 6.29
C ALA A 64 -8.00 -16.01 7.73
N VAL A 65 -8.52 -14.88 8.20
CA VAL A 65 -8.32 -14.40 9.57
C VAL A 65 -8.83 -15.40 10.61
N ARG A 66 -9.98 -16.05 10.37
CA ARG A 66 -10.51 -17.09 11.27
C ARG A 66 -9.63 -18.33 11.31
N LEU A 67 -9.05 -18.71 10.17
CA LEU A 67 -8.17 -19.88 10.07
C LEU A 67 -6.77 -19.62 10.65
N ALA A 68 -6.33 -18.36 10.70
CA ALA A 68 -5.02 -17.96 11.23
C ALA A 68 -4.72 -18.53 12.63
N VAL A 69 -5.73 -18.60 13.51
CA VAL A 69 -5.57 -19.12 14.87
C VAL A 69 -5.36 -20.64 14.88
N SER A 70 -6.06 -21.36 14.01
CA SER A 70 -6.02 -22.83 13.98
C SER A 70 -4.79 -23.34 13.23
N ASP A 71 -4.40 -22.62 12.18
CA ASP A 71 -3.29 -23.00 11.29
C ASP A 71 -2.45 -21.77 10.88
N PRO A 72 -1.69 -21.20 11.83
CA PRO A 72 -0.91 -19.99 11.61
C PRO A 72 0.24 -20.20 10.63
N GLY A 73 0.75 -21.43 10.49
CA GLY A 73 1.84 -21.77 9.57
C GLY A 73 1.43 -21.81 8.10
N ARG A 74 0.12 -21.70 7.81
CA ARG A 74 -0.44 -21.66 6.45
C ARG A 74 -1.21 -20.38 6.15
N THR A 75 -1.13 -19.40 7.05
CA THR A 75 -1.80 -18.12 6.89
C THR A 75 -0.78 -17.00 6.73
N VAL A 76 -0.87 -16.28 5.61
CA VAL A 76 0.01 -15.14 5.30
C VAL A 76 -0.73 -13.83 5.52
N ARG A 77 -0.05 -12.90 6.21
CA ARG A 77 -0.46 -11.50 6.34
C ARG A 77 0.63 -10.58 5.83
N ASN A 78 0.29 -9.31 5.65
CA ASN A 78 1.25 -8.24 5.38
C ASN A 78 2.14 -8.48 4.14
N VAL A 79 1.67 -9.26 3.17
CA VAL A 79 2.42 -9.65 1.96
C VAL A 79 2.95 -8.43 1.18
N LYS A 80 2.25 -7.29 1.23
CA LYS A 80 2.67 -6.02 0.60
C LYS A 80 4.07 -5.57 1.05
N ARG A 81 4.51 -5.95 2.26
CA ARG A 81 5.84 -5.58 2.79
C ARG A 81 6.99 -6.30 2.08
N ILE A 82 6.75 -7.48 1.53
CA ILE A 82 7.76 -8.32 0.87
C ILE A 82 7.61 -8.37 -0.65
N LEU A 83 6.53 -7.79 -1.19
CA LEU A 83 6.23 -7.77 -2.62
C LEU A 83 7.30 -7.00 -3.41
N GLY A 84 8.01 -7.70 -4.30
CA GLY A 84 9.12 -7.14 -5.10
C GLY A 84 10.33 -6.69 -4.26
N VAL A 85 10.51 -7.23 -3.06
CA VAL A 85 11.66 -6.97 -2.18
C VAL A 85 12.63 -8.15 -2.25
N THR A 86 13.93 -7.88 -2.27
CA THR A 86 14.96 -8.92 -2.32
C THR A 86 15.04 -9.67 -0.99
N LEU A 87 15.46 -10.93 -1.05
CA LEU A 87 15.63 -11.77 0.14
C LEU A 87 16.63 -11.17 1.15
N ASP A 88 17.74 -10.61 0.66
CA ASP A 88 18.73 -9.93 1.51
C ASP A 88 18.13 -8.70 2.22
N ALA A 89 17.34 -7.89 1.51
CA ALA A 89 16.67 -6.73 2.13
C ALA A 89 15.62 -7.17 3.17
N ILE A 90 14.91 -8.28 2.93
CA ILE A 90 13.98 -8.86 3.91
C ILE A 90 14.75 -9.38 5.13
N ARG A 91 15.91 -10.02 4.95
CA ARG A 91 16.72 -10.55 6.07
C ARG A 91 17.39 -9.48 6.92
N ARG A 92 17.75 -8.33 6.33
CA ARG A 92 18.37 -7.20 7.05
C ARG A 92 17.39 -6.42 7.90
N ASP A 93 16.13 -6.43 7.49
CA ASP A 93 15.02 -5.82 8.21
C ASP A 93 13.92 -6.88 8.30
N PRO A 94 14.13 -7.94 9.12
CA PRO A 94 13.21 -9.07 9.20
C PRO A 94 11.87 -8.53 9.69
N TRP A 95 10.94 -8.45 8.73
CA TRP A 95 9.57 -8.09 8.99
C TRP A 95 8.91 -9.29 9.69
N ASP A 96 9.14 -9.44 11.00
CA ASP A 96 8.50 -10.44 11.88
C ASP A 96 6.96 -10.35 11.92
N ALA A 97 6.36 -9.62 10.98
CA ALA A 97 4.96 -9.33 10.79
C ALA A 97 4.28 -10.22 9.72
N LEU A 98 4.98 -11.15 9.06
CA LEU A 98 4.30 -12.14 8.20
C LEU A 98 3.51 -13.18 9.02
N GLY A 99 3.65 -13.18 10.34
CA GLY A 99 3.02 -14.16 11.22
C GLY A 99 3.94 -15.33 11.48
N SER A 100 3.42 -16.55 11.37
CA SER A 100 4.17 -17.79 11.67
C SER A 100 4.76 -18.47 10.43
N VAL A 101 4.75 -17.78 9.29
CA VAL A 101 5.29 -18.27 8.01
C VAL A 101 6.73 -17.80 7.83
N GLN A 102 7.52 -18.58 7.09
CA GLN A 102 8.93 -18.29 6.86
C GLN A 102 9.18 -17.70 5.48
N VAL A 103 10.10 -16.75 5.39
CA VAL A 103 10.60 -16.27 4.09
C VAL A 103 11.83 -17.08 3.71
N VAL A 104 11.78 -17.69 2.54
CA VAL A 104 12.79 -18.61 2.03
C VAL A 104 13.31 -18.13 0.67
N PRO A 105 14.50 -18.58 0.23
CA PRO A 105 14.92 -18.37 -1.16
C PRO A 105 13.89 -18.95 -2.12
N ALA A 106 13.57 -18.20 -3.18
CA ALA A 106 12.68 -18.70 -4.21
C ALA A 106 13.46 -19.61 -5.17
N ASP A 107 13.27 -20.93 -5.02
CA ASP A 107 13.90 -21.92 -5.91
C ASP A 107 13.49 -21.67 -7.37
N GLY A 108 14.49 -21.62 -8.27
CA GLY A 108 14.25 -21.43 -9.71
C GLY A 108 13.86 -20.01 -10.16
N LEU A 109 13.67 -19.04 -9.25
CA LEU A 109 13.27 -17.65 -9.56
C LEU A 109 14.42 -16.63 -9.48
N GLY A 110 15.64 -17.10 -9.23
CA GLY A 110 16.87 -16.29 -9.15
C GLY A 110 17.33 -16.04 -7.72
N ALA A 111 18.65 -15.92 -7.51
CA ALA A 111 19.30 -15.94 -6.18
C ALA A 111 18.83 -14.85 -5.20
N ASP A 112 18.23 -13.76 -5.69
CA ASP A 112 17.82 -12.61 -4.88
C ASP A 112 16.31 -12.57 -4.58
N ARG A 113 15.50 -13.48 -5.15
CA ARG A 113 14.05 -13.50 -4.94
C ARG A 113 13.66 -14.31 -3.70
N ALA A 114 12.59 -13.86 -3.06
CA ALA A 114 12.02 -14.46 -1.86
C ALA A 114 10.70 -15.18 -2.18
N ALA A 115 10.46 -16.30 -1.49
CA ALA A 115 9.19 -16.98 -1.43
C ALA A 115 8.72 -17.08 0.03
N VAL A 116 7.44 -17.34 0.23
CA VAL A 116 6.83 -17.60 1.54
C VAL A 116 6.54 -19.09 1.65
N ARG A 117 7.15 -19.73 2.65
CA ARG A 117 6.92 -21.14 2.98
C ARG A 117 5.71 -21.30 3.89
N LEU A 118 4.75 -22.08 3.40
CA LEU A 118 3.50 -22.44 4.04
C LEU A 118 3.54 -23.92 4.46
N GLY A 119 3.27 -24.16 5.74
CA GLY A 119 3.45 -25.48 6.34
C GLY A 119 4.89 -25.97 6.18
N SER A 120 5.07 -27.23 5.77
CA SER A 120 6.38 -27.86 5.66
C SER A 120 7.01 -27.82 4.27
N ALA A 121 6.23 -27.58 3.21
CA ALA A 121 6.70 -27.88 1.84
C ALA A 121 6.13 -26.99 0.72
N LEU A 122 5.20 -26.08 1.00
CA LEU A 122 4.61 -25.25 -0.06
C LEU A 122 5.23 -23.86 -0.07
N ASP A 123 5.93 -23.51 -1.14
CA ASP A 123 6.49 -22.18 -1.32
C ASP A 123 5.67 -21.42 -2.35
N LEU A 124 5.24 -20.21 -1.99
CA LEU A 124 4.54 -19.29 -2.90
C LEU A 124 5.30 -17.99 -3.04
N ALA A 125 5.32 -17.43 -4.25
CA ALA A 125 5.84 -16.09 -4.47
C ALA A 125 4.91 -15.05 -3.81
N PRO A 126 5.44 -13.92 -3.30
CA PRO A 126 4.63 -12.82 -2.78
C PRO A 126 3.57 -12.33 -3.77
N GLU A 127 3.87 -12.37 -5.07
CA GLU A 127 2.97 -11.99 -6.15
C GLU A 127 1.75 -12.92 -6.25
N GLU A 128 1.91 -14.23 -6.00
CA GLU A 128 0.79 -15.19 -6.00
C GLU A 128 -0.14 -14.98 -4.81
N ILE A 129 0.42 -14.64 -3.65
CA ILE A 129 -0.34 -14.35 -2.45
C ILE A 129 -1.10 -13.02 -2.62
N ALA A 130 -0.43 -11.96 -3.10
CA ALA A 130 -1.09 -10.69 -3.41
C ALA A 130 -2.13 -10.84 -4.53
N GLY A 131 -1.86 -11.68 -5.54
CA GLY A 131 -2.80 -11.99 -6.61
C GLY A 131 -4.06 -12.69 -6.11
N SER A 132 -3.97 -13.49 -5.04
CA SER A 132 -5.15 -14.10 -4.40
C SER A 132 -6.08 -13.04 -3.80
N VAL A 133 -5.51 -11.98 -3.21
CA VAL A 133 -6.28 -10.84 -2.69
C VAL A 133 -6.94 -10.07 -3.84
N LEU A 134 -6.18 -9.77 -4.90
CA LEU A 134 -6.71 -9.06 -6.07
C LEU A 134 -7.81 -9.86 -6.80
N LEU A 135 -7.67 -11.18 -6.87
CA LEU A 135 -8.67 -12.07 -7.44
C LEU A 135 -9.98 -12.00 -6.65
N GLU A 136 -9.91 -12.00 -5.32
CA GLU A 136 -11.09 -11.91 -4.47
C GLU A 136 -11.83 -10.57 -4.65
N LEU A 137 -11.08 -9.46 -4.69
CA LEU A 137 -11.66 -8.14 -4.97
C LEU A 137 -12.27 -8.05 -6.38
N ARG A 138 -11.65 -8.71 -7.37
CA ARG A 138 -12.19 -8.80 -8.73
C ARG A 138 -13.48 -9.61 -8.76
N LYS A 139 -13.55 -10.76 -8.07
CA LYS A 139 -14.78 -11.57 -7.98
C LYS A 139 -15.91 -10.78 -7.34
N ALA A 140 -15.64 -10.03 -6.27
CA ALA A 140 -16.62 -9.14 -5.64
C ALA A 140 -17.14 -8.08 -6.64
N ALA A 141 -16.24 -7.51 -7.45
CA ALA A 141 -16.62 -6.58 -8.50
C ALA A 141 -17.50 -7.24 -9.57
N GLU A 142 -17.10 -8.42 -10.07
CA GLU A 142 -17.85 -9.20 -11.07
C GLU A 142 -19.25 -9.59 -10.57
N ALA A 143 -19.35 -10.02 -9.32
CA ALA A 143 -20.63 -10.31 -8.67
C ALA A 143 -21.52 -9.06 -8.59
N ARG A 144 -20.93 -7.88 -8.31
CA ARG A 144 -21.66 -6.61 -8.23
C ARG A 144 -22.15 -6.10 -9.58
N VAL A 145 -21.36 -6.25 -10.65
CA VAL A 145 -21.68 -5.69 -11.98
C VAL A 145 -22.30 -6.70 -12.96
N GLY A 146 -22.26 -8.00 -12.64
CA GLY A 146 -22.82 -9.08 -13.45
C GLY A 146 -22.07 -9.38 -14.75
N ARG A 147 -20.82 -8.94 -14.89
CA ARG A 147 -19.97 -9.16 -16.08
C ARG A 147 -18.49 -9.23 -15.69
N ALA A 148 -17.67 -9.80 -16.56
CA ALA A 148 -16.23 -9.95 -16.32
C ALA A 148 -15.51 -8.59 -16.16
N VAL A 149 -14.58 -8.51 -15.22
CA VAL A 149 -13.80 -7.30 -14.92
C VAL A 149 -12.32 -7.55 -15.20
N ARG A 150 -11.79 -6.93 -16.25
CA ARG A 150 -10.39 -7.12 -16.69
C ARG A 150 -9.49 -5.91 -16.52
N ARG A 151 -10.07 -4.73 -16.28
CA ARG A 151 -9.36 -3.45 -16.20
C ARG A 151 -9.30 -2.98 -14.76
N ALA A 152 -8.12 -2.57 -14.31
CA ALA A 152 -7.93 -2.10 -12.96
C ALA A 152 -6.96 -0.92 -12.85
N VAL A 153 -7.19 -0.09 -11.84
CA VAL A 153 -6.22 0.87 -11.34
C VAL A 153 -5.87 0.46 -9.92
N VAL A 154 -4.61 0.09 -9.68
CA VAL A 154 -4.14 -0.38 -8.37
C VAL A 154 -3.29 0.70 -7.71
N ALA A 155 -3.68 1.11 -6.51
CA ALA A 155 -2.95 2.07 -5.70
C ALA A 155 -1.73 1.41 -5.04
N VAL A 156 -0.60 2.12 -5.09
CA VAL A 156 0.67 1.70 -4.49
C VAL A 156 1.30 2.86 -3.71
N PRO A 157 2.14 2.58 -2.70
CA PRO A 157 2.82 3.65 -1.99
C PRO A 157 3.72 4.45 -2.92
N GLY A 158 3.75 5.77 -2.74
CA GLY A 158 4.58 6.66 -3.58
C GLY A 158 6.05 6.24 -3.60
N TYR A 159 6.56 5.72 -2.48
CA TYR A 159 7.95 5.29 -2.32
C TYR A 159 8.27 3.91 -2.91
N PHE A 160 7.31 3.20 -3.50
CA PHE A 160 7.59 1.92 -4.16
C PHE A 160 8.53 2.13 -5.35
N ASN A 161 9.61 1.36 -5.37
CA ASN A 161 10.55 1.32 -6.49
C ASN A 161 9.97 0.51 -7.67
N ALA A 162 10.72 0.42 -8.77
CA ALA A 162 10.25 -0.27 -9.97
C ALA A 162 10.02 -1.78 -9.79
N ALA A 163 10.87 -2.47 -9.03
CA ALA A 163 10.70 -3.90 -8.76
C ALA A 163 9.39 -4.16 -8.00
N GLN A 164 9.10 -3.36 -6.95
CA GLN A 164 7.87 -3.47 -6.19
C GLN A 164 6.63 -3.12 -7.04
N ARG A 165 6.72 -2.09 -7.90
CA ARG A 165 5.65 -1.74 -8.85
C ARG A 165 5.44 -2.83 -9.90
N SER A 166 6.50 -3.50 -10.37
CA SER A 166 6.38 -4.64 -11.28
C SER A 166 5.66 -5.80 -10.60
N ALA A 167 6.07 -6.15 -9.39
CA ALA A 167 5.48 -7.23 -8.62
C ALA A 167 3.97 -7.03 -8.36
N VAL A 168 3.50 -5.79 -8.17
CA VAL A 168 2.05 -5.49 -8.09
C VAL A 168 1.34 -5.76 -9.43
N ARG A 169 1.97 -5.45 -10.57
CA ARG A 169 1.39 -5.78 -11.90
C ARG A 169 1.37 -7.28 -12.14
N ASP A 170 2.42 -7.99 -11.75
CA ASP A 170 2.49 -9.45 -11.86
C ASP A 170 1.39 -10.11 -11.01
N ALA A 171 1.19 -9.63 -9.77
CA ALA A 171 0.08 -10.06 -8.92
C ALA A 171 -1.28 -9.79 -9.56
N ALA A 172 -1.46 -8.63 -10.20
CA ALA A 172 -2.70 -8.30 -10.89
C ALA A 172 -2.94 -9.18 -12.14
N ALA A 173 -1.88 -9.51 -12.89
CA ALA A 173 -1.94 -10.43 -14.01
C ALA A 173 -2.33 -11.85 -13.55
N LEU A 174 -1.78 -12.33 -12.43
CA LEU A 174 -2.17 -13.60 -11.81
C LEU A 174 -3.64 -13.61 -11.36
N ALA A 175 -4.19 -12.45 -10.99
CA ALA A 175 -5.62 -12.27 -10.71
C ALA A 175 -6.49 -12.15 -11.97
N GLY A 176 -5.90 -12.25 -13.17
CA GLY A 176 -6.59 -12.13 -14.46
C GLY A 176 -7.05 -10.70 -14.79
N LEU A 177 -6.32 -9.69 -14.29
CA LEU A 177 -6.47 -8.30 -14.71
C LEU A 177 -5.46 -8.02 -15.84
N GLU A 178 -5.96 -7.59 -17.00
CA GLU A 178 -5.19 -7.47 -18.24
C GLU A 178 -4.72 -6.02 -18.52
N ASP A 179 -5.55 -5.02 -18.18
CA ASP A 179 -5.24 -3.59 -18.33
C ASP A 179 -5.08 -2.95 -16.95
N VAL A 180 -3.84 -2.97 -16.44
CA VAL A 180 -3.51 -2.52 -15.08
C VAL A 180 -2.71 -1.23 -15.11
N ARG A 181 -3.31 -0.17 -14.58
CA ARG A 181 -2.62 1.10 -14.29
C ARG A 181 -2.25 1.15 -12.81
N LEU A 182 -1.08 1.71 -12.50
CA LEU A 182 -0.72 2.00 -11.11
C LEU A 182 -0.90 3.49 -10.82
N VAL A 183 -1.32 3.82 -9.60
CA VAL A 183 -1.43 5.19 -9.08
C VAL A 183 -0.83 5.26 -7.67
N ASN A 184 -0.30 6.40 -7.27
CA ASN A 184 0.13 6.59 -5.88
C ASN A 184 -1.10 6.68 -4.96
N GLU A 185 -1.05 6.06 -3.78
CA GLU A 185 -2.15 6.08 -2.79
C GLU A 185 -2.62 7.51 -2.46
N THR A 186 -1.69 8.42 -2.18
CA THR A 186 -1.98 9.83 -1.90
C THR A 186 -2.55 10.58 -3.10
N SER A 187 -2.11 10.25 -4.33
CA SER A 187 -2.67 10.80 -5.57
C SER A 187 -4.10 10.29 -5.78
N ALA A 188 -4.38 9.02 -5.51
CA ALA A 188 -5.74 8.47 -5.57
C ALA A 188 -6.67 9.15 -4.55
N ALA A 189 -6.23 9.32 -3.31
CA ALA A 189 -6.98 10.07 -2.31
C ALA A 189 -7.27 11.52 -2.74
N ALA A 190 -6.31 12.19 -3.40
CA ALA A 190 -6.52 13.52 -3.98
C ALA A 190 -7.55 13.53 -5.12
N LEU A 191 -7.59 12.49 -5.96
CA LEU A 191 -8.59 12.35 -7.01
C LEU A 191 -10.00 12.17 -6.43
N ALA A 192 -10.14 11.36 -5.39
CA ALA A 192 -11.41 11.24 -4.65
C ALA A 192 -11.82 12.56 -3.99
N TYR A 193 -10.86 13.34 -3.48
CA TYR A 193 -11.11 14.67 -2.93
C TYR A 193 -11.63 15.65 -3.98
N ALA A 194 -11.06 15.63 -5.18
CA ALA A 194 -11.37 16.56 -6.27
C ALA A 194 -12.76 16.31 -6.88
N HIS A 195 -13.24 15.07 -6.88
CA HIS A 195 -14.51 14.70 -7.50
C HIS A 195 -15.70 15.40 -6.84
N GLY A 196 -16.59 15.99 -7.65
CA GLY A 196 -17.79 16.70 -7.17
C GLY A 196 -17.52 18.10 -6.62
N ARG A 197 -16.36 18.70 -6.91
CA ARG A 197 -15.97 20.05 -6.46
C ARG A 197 -15.82 21.05 -7.61
N GLU A 198 -16.48 20.82 -8.73
CA GLU A 198 -16.46 21.73 -9.88
C GLU A 198 -16.94 23.13 -9.46
N GLY A 199 -16.21 24.16 -9.90
CA GLY A 199 -16.56 25.56 -9.63
C GLY A 199 -16.12 26.09 -8.25
N GLN A 200 -15.46 25.30 -7.41
CA GLN A 200 -14.98 25.75 -6.09
C GLN A 200 -13.62 26.49 -6.11
N GLY A 201 -13.09 26.80 -7.29
CA GLY A 201 -11.77 27.43 -7.45
C GLY A 201 -10.59 26.50 -7.13
N PRO A 202 -9.34 26.97 -7.36
CA PRO A 202 -8.14 26.21 -7.04
C PRO A 202 -7.97 26.04 -5.52
N ARG A 203 -7.59 24.85 -5.07
CA ARG A 203 -7.28 24.57 -3.66
C ARG A 203 -5.97 23.82 -3.53
N ASN A 204 -5.13 24.25 -2.60
CA ASN A 204 -3.95 23.49 -2.17
C ASN A 204 -4.35 22.57 -1.03
N VAL A 205 -4.05 21.29 -1.17
CA VAL A 205 -4.45 20.24 -0.24
C VAL A 205 -3.22 19.45 0.16
N VAL A 206 -3.12 19.14 1.44
CA VAL A 206 -2.13 18.18 1.94
C VAL A 206 -2.83 16.85 2.15
N VAL A 207 -2.37 15.80 1.48
CA VAL A 207 -2.82 14.43 1.73
C VAL A 207 -1.81 13.74 2.64
N VAL A 208 -2.27 13.20 3.75
CA VAL A 208 -1.48 12.42 4.71
C VAL A 208 -2.04 11.00 4.76
N ASP A 209 -1.24 10.05 4.31
CA ASP A 209 -1.52 8.63 4.43
C ASP A 209 -0.70 8.04 5.57
N VAL A 210 -1.38 7.47 6.58
CA VAL A 210 -0.74 6.58 7.55
C VAL A 210 -1.50 5.26 7.60
N GLY A 211 -0.94 4.27 6.92
CA GLY A 211 -1.50 2.93 6.81
C GLY A 211 -0.90 1.93 7.80
N GLY A 212 -1.00 0.65 7.44
CA GLY A 212 -0.44 -0.47 8.20
C GLY A 212 1.08 -0.62 8.06
N GLY A 213 1.63 -0.28 6.89
CA GLY A 213 3.01 -0.59 6.52
C GLY A 213 3.94 0.61 6.31
N GLY A 214 3.43 1.84 6.38
CA GLY A 214 4.22 3.05 6.16
C GLY A 214 3.37 4.31 6.21
N ALA A 215 4.01 5.44 5.91
CA ALA A 215 3.34 6.72 5.78
C ALA A 215 3.82 7.49 4.54
N ALA A 216 2.92 8.25 3.96
CA ALA A 216 3.20 9.10 2.80
C ALA A 216 2.49 10.45 2.93
N VAL A 217 3.07 11.47 2.32
CA VAL A 217 2.50 12.82 2.22
C VAL A 217 2.60 13.30 0.80
N SER A 218 1.54 13.94 0.32
CA SER A 218 1.59 14.69 -0.93
C SER A 218 0.97 16.07 -0.75
N ILE A 219 1.61 17.06 -1.35
CA ILE A 219 1.02 18.39 -1.54
C ILE A 219 0.48 18.43 -2.95
N VAL A 220 -0.81 18.70 -3.07
CA VAL A 220 -1.51 18.69 -4.34
C VAL A 220 -2.28 20.00 -4.54
N GLU A 221 -2.31 20.45 -5.76
CA GLU A 221 -3.21 21.50 -6.20
C GLU A 221 -4.39 20.85 -6.92
N VAL A 222 -5.60 21.19 -6.49
CA VAL A 222 -6.86 20.68 -7.04
C VAL A 222 -7.57 21.84 -7.75
N ARG A 223 -7.90 21.64 -9.02
CA ARG A 223 -8.62 22.61 -9.87
C ARG A 223 -9.71 21.90 -10.66
N ASN A 224 -10.96 22.01 -10.23
CA ASN A 224 -12.09 21.29 -10.82
C ASN A 224 -11.79 19.78 -10.91
N ASP A 225 -11.79 19.22 -12.13
CA ASP A 225 -11.52 17.82 -12.47
C ASP A 225 -10.03 17.53 -12.69
N PHE A 226 -9.12 18.38 -12.22
CA PHE A 226 -7.68 18.23 -12.42
C PHE A 226 -6.93 18.30 -11.09
N VAL A 227 -6.07 17.31 -10.86
CA VAL A 227 -5.16 17.21 -9.72
C VAL A 227 -3.73 17.31 -10.22
N ARG A 228 -2.98 18.25 -9.66
CA ARG A 228 -1.54 18.41 -9.89
C ARG A 228 -0.78 18.13 -8.61
N VAL A 229 0.05 17.10 -8.60
CA VAL A 229 0.94 16.82 -7.48
C VAL A 229 2.12 17.78 -7.56
N LEU A 230 2.31 18.57 -6.51
CA LEU A 230 3.40 19.55 -6.42
C LEU A 230 4.65 18.91 -5.81
N ALA A 231 4.43 18.07 -4.80
CA ALA A 231 5.47 17.32 -4.14
C ALA A 231 4.90 16.08 -3.48
N SER A 232 5.70 15.02 -3.44
CA SER A 232 5.36 13.79 -2.74
C SER A 232 6.58 13.26 -1.99
N SER A 233 6.31 12.72 -0.81
CA SER A 233 7.28 12.01 0.01
C SER A 233 6.62 10.79 0.58
N GLY A 234 7.38 9.72 0.61
CA GLY A 234 6.96 8.52 1.27
C GLY A 234 8.18 7.80 1.76
N VAL A 235 8.01 7.13 2.88
CA VAL A 235 9.07 6.34 3.47
C VAL A 235 8.41 5.19 4.21
N ARG A 236 9.06 4.03 4.19
CA ARG A 236 8.70 2.97 5.11
C ARG A 236 8.98 3.46 6.53
N LEU A 237 7.90 3.75 7.24
CA LEU A 237 7.88 4.23 8.61
C LEU A 237 7.03 3.30 9.45
N PRO A 238 7.11 3.41 10.79
CA PRO A 238 6.18 2.73 11.66
C PRO A 238 4.73 2.99 11.22
N GLY A 239 3.99 1.91 10.96
CA GLY A 239 2.58 1.92 10.63
C GLY A 239 1.76 1.15 11.66
N GLY A 240 0.50 0.88 11.33
CA GLY A 240 -0.43 0.15 12.19
C GLY A 240 0.12 -1.19 12.72
N GLU A 241 0.86 -1.92 11.89
CA GLU A 241 1.46 -3.20 12.24
C GLU A 241 2.62 -3.04 13.23
N ASP A 242 3.39 -1.95 13.13
CA ASP A 242 4.47 -1.66 14.08
C ASP A 242 3.93 -1.26 15.45
N PHE A 243 2.82 -0.52 15.47
CA PHE A 243 2.09 -0.19 16.70
C PHE A 243 1.48 -1.45 17.34
N ASP A 244 1.00 -2.39 16.51
CA ASP A 244 0.49 -3.67 16.98
C ASP A 244 1.58 -4.55 17.57
N ARG A 245 2.74 -4.62 16.91
CA ARG A 245 3.90 -5.36 17.43
C ARG A 245 4.34 -4.84 18.80
N GLU A 246 4.48 -3.53 18.96
CA GLU A 246 4.88 -2.91 20.24
C GLU A 246 3.95 -3.36 21.37
N MET A 247 2.64 -3.37 21.12
CA MET A 247 1.66 -3.74 22.13
C MET A 247 1.55 -5.24 22.35
N VAL A 248 1.75 -6.06 21.31
CA VAL A 248 1.84 -7.52 21.46
C VAL A 248 3.05 -7.90 22.30
N GLU A 249 4.23 -7.31 22.06
CA GLU A 249 5.43 -7.55 22.88
C GLU A 249 5.22 -7.13 24.34
N TYR A 250 4.57 -5.99 24.56
CA TYR A 250 4.17 -5.60 25.90
C TYR A 250 3.22 -6.61 26.57
N LEU A 251 2.18 -7.06 25.86
CA LEU A 251 1.24 -8.02 26.42
C LEU A 251 1.90 -9.38 26.74
N LYS A 252 2.90 -9.80 25.94
CA LYS A 252 3.71 -10.98 26.24
C LYS A 252 4.49 -10.82 27.54
N GLN A 253 5.09 -9.65 27.79
CA GLN A 253 5.78 -9.36 29.05
C GLN A 253 4.83 -9.43 30.24
N VAL A 254 3.61 -8.93 30.08
CA VAL A 254 2.61 -8.98 31.15
C VAL A 254 2.17 -10.40 31.45
N VAL A 255 1.96 -11.23 30.43
CA VAL A 255 1.67 -12.65 30.65
C VAL A 255 2.82 -13.34 31.40
N LYS A 256 4.06 -12.99 31.07
CA LYS A 256 5.24 -13.49 31.77
C LYS A 256 5.29 -13.04 33.24
N GLU A 257 4.99 -11.79 33.52
CA GLU A 257 5.01 -11.22 34.87
C GLU A 257 3.88 -11.75 35.75
N GLU A 258 2.66 -11.83 35.21
CA GLU A 258 1.46 -12.23 35.96
C GLU A 258 1.31 -13.76 36.10
N HIS A 259 1.75 -14.52 35.09
CA HIS A 259 1.56 -15.97 35.04
C HIS A 259 2.86 -16.79 35.03
N GLY A 260 4.03 -16.16 34.94
CA GLY A 260 5.32 -16.85 34.88
C GLY A 260 5.55 -17.63 33.58
N LYS A 261 4.84 -17.27 32.50
CA LYS A 261 4.86 -18.01 31.22
C LYS A 261 5.23 -17.12 30.05
N ASP A 262 6.12 -17.62 29.19
CA ASP A 262 6.45 -16.97 27.93
C ASP A 262 5.46 -17.39 26.84
N VAL A 263 4.89 -16.42 26.12
CA VAL A 263 3.98 -16.68 24.99
C VAL A 263 4.81 -16.88 23.72
N THR A 264 5.12 -18.13 23.41
CA THR A 264 5.88 -18.52 22.22
C THR A 264 5.09 -19.38 21.24
N ASP A 265 3.96 -19.96 21.68
CA ASP A 265 3.08 -20.75 20.82
C ASP A 265 2.49 -19.88 19.69
N PRO A 266 2.62 -20.31 18.42
CA PRO A 266 2.09 -19.58 17.26
C PRO A 266 0.60 -19.24 17.34
N ARG A 267 -0.23 -20.12 17.90
CA ARG A 267 -1.68 -19.89 18.01
C ARG A 267 -1.97 -18.84 19.08
N SER A 268 -1.28 -18.91 20.22
CA SER A 268 -1.35 -17.90 21.26
C SER A 268 -0.89 -16.52 20.78
N LEU A 269 0.19 -16.45 20.00
CA LEU A 269 0.64 -15.19 19.39
C LEU A 269 -0.41 -14.62 18.43
N GLU A 270 -1.05 -15.47 17.63
CA GLU A 270 -2.09 -15.04 16.70
C GLU A 270 -3.37 -14.60 17.42
N LEU A 271 -3.78 -15.30 18.47
CA LEU A 271 -4.89 -14.88 19.35
C LEU A 271 -4.59 -13.54 19.99
N LEU A 272 -3.40 -13.37 20.58
CA LEU A 272 -3.01 -12.13 21.22
C LEU A 272 -3.03 -10.96 20.23
N ARG A 273 -2.51 -11.17 19.02
CA ARG A 273 -2.54 -10.20 17.92
C ARG A 273 -3.97 -9.85 17.49
N ALA A 274 -4.82 -10.84 17.26
CA ALA A 274 -6.20 -10.63 16.82
C ALA A 274 -7.03 -9.89 17.88
N HIS A 275 -6.87 -10.26 19.16
CA HIS A 275 -7.54 -9.57 20.26
C HIS A 275 -7.00 -8.16 20.48
N TRP A 276 -5.68 -7.95 20.34
CA TRP A 276 -5.06 -6.63 20.40
C TRP A 276 -5.55 -5.71 19.27
N GLU A 277 -5.57 -6.17 18.02
CA GLU A 277 -6.01 -5.36 16.87
C GLU A 277 -7.46 -4.87 17.07
N ARG A 278 -8.33 -5.79 17.52
CA ARG A 278 -9.72 -5.48 17.88
C ARG A 278 -9.81 -4.49 19.05
N ALA A 279 -8.95 -4.64 20.06
CA ALA A 279 -8.87 -3.71 21.19
C ALA A 279 -8.41 -2.31 20.74
N LYS A 280 -7.34 -2.22 19.92
CA LYS A 280 -6.82 -0.98 19.34
C LYS A 280 -7.92 -0.22 18.59
N ARG A 281 -8.69 -0.91 17.74
CA ARG A 281 -9.83 -0.30 17.01
C ARG A 281 -10.86 0.32 17.96
N LYS A 282 -11.20 -0.37 19.07
CA LYS A 282 -12.08 0.17 20.11
C LYS A 282 -11.45 1.38 20.82
N LEU A 283 -10.16 1.32 21.12
CA LEU A 283 -9.42 2.42 21.78
C LEU A 283 -9.34 3.70 20.92
N MET A 284 -9.54 3.62 19.60
CA MET A 284 -9.66 4.82 18.76
C MET A 284 -10.85 5.71 19.17
N GLN A 285 -11.88 5.12 19.80
CA GLN A 285 -13.10 5.83 20.22
C GLN A 285 -13.31 5.82 21.73
N LEU A 286 -12.83 4.78 22.42
CA LEU A 286 -13.02 4.58 23.86
C LEU A 286 -11.74 4.85 24.64
N PRO A 287 -11.82 5.37 25.89
CA PRO A 287 -10.65 5.59 26.73
C PRO A 287 -10.01 4.29 27.23
N HIS A 288 -10.76 3.19 27.26
CA HIS A 288 -10.28 1.87 27.67
C HIS A 288 -11.11 0.76 27.02
N THR A 289 -10.56 -0.45 26.99
CA THR A 289 -11.27 -1.67 26.59
C THR A 289 -10.68 -2.89 27.29
N LYS A 290 -11.34 -4.04 27.20
CA LYS A 290 -10.89 -5.29 27.81
C LYS A 290 -10.36 -6.23 26.73
N ILE A 291 -9.19 -6.80 26.97
CA ILE A 291 -8.70 -8.00 26.29
C ILE A 291 -9.10 -9.17 27.18
N ASP A 292 -9.83 -10.10 26.58
CA ASP A 292 -10.34 -11.29 27.22
C ASP A 292 -10.12 -12.45 26.25
N THR A 293 -9.12 -13.28 26.53
CA THR A 293 -8.72 -14.37 25.64
C THR A 293 -8.02 -15.48 26.41
N PHE A 294 -8.11 -16.69 25.85
CA PHE A 294 -7.46 -17.87 26.36
C PHE A 294 -6.28 -18.21 25.46
N LEU A 295 -5.08 -18.22 26.02
CA LEU A 295 -3.83 -18.46 25.30
C LEU A 295 -3.42 -19.94 25.50
N PRO A 296 -3.61 -20.81 24.49
CA PRO A 296 -3.23 -22.20 24.59
C PRO A 296 -1.70 -22.39 24.59
N GLY A 297 -1.20 -23.33 25.38
CA GLY A 297 0.23 -23.64 25.43
C GLY A 297 0.55 -24.90 26.23
N GLU A 298 1.79 -25.06 26.69
CA GLU A 298 2.13 -26.12 27.64
C GLU A 298 1.33 -26.01 28.94
N VAL A 299 1.03 -24.77 29.33
CA VAL A 299 0.06 -24.42 30.37
C VAL A 299 -0.76 -23.29 29.82
N ASP A 300 -2.08 -23.50 29.80
CA ASP A 300 -3.00 -22.50 29.28
C ASP A 300 -3.06 -21.27 30.19
N VAL A 301 -3.14 -20.08 29.58
CA VAL A 301 -3.23 -18.80 30.29
C VAL A 301 -4.54 -18.11 29.94
N GLU A 302 -5.33 -17.78 30.95
CA GLU A 302 -6.48 -16.87 30.80
C GLU A 302 -6.00 -15.42 30.95
N LEU A 303 -5.97 -14.68 29.85
CA LEU A 303 -5.60 -13.27 29.84
C LEU A 303 -6.86 -12.40 29.90
N CYS A 304 -7.08 -11.80 31.07
CA CYS A 304 -8.21 -10.92 31.36
C CYS A 304 -7.69 -9.54 31.79
N ARG A 305 -7.55 -8.61 30.83
CA ARG A 305 -6.87 -7.34 31.08
C ARG A 305 -7.63 -6.12 30.56
N LEU A 306 -7.77 -5.12 31.43
CA LEU A 306 -8.21 -3.78 31.01
C LEU A 306 -7.01 -3.01 30.43
N VAL A 307 -7.11 -2.58 29.18
CA VAL A 307 -6.09 -1.77 28.51
C VAL A 307 -6.63 -0.37 28.29
N LYS A 308 -5.82 0.65 28.58
CA LYS A 308 -6.20 2.07 28.43
C LYS A 308 -5.61 2.66 27.15
N ARG A 309 -6.31 3.63 26.54
CA ARG A 309 -5.77 4.38 25.39
C ARG A 309 -4.48 5.10 25.75
N ALA A 310 -4.41 5.71 26.93
CA ALA A 310 -3.22 6.45 27.37
C ALA A 310 -1.97 5.56 27.42
N GLU A 311 -2.11 4.32 27.87
CA GLU A 311 -1.03 3.34 27.93
C GLU A 311 -0.56 2.90 26.53
N PHE A 312 -1.50 2.69 25.60
CA PHE A 312 -1.17 2.45 24.20
C PHE A 312 -0.42 3.64 23.58
N GLU A 313 -0.93 4.85 23.80
CA GLU A 313 -0.37 6.07 23.23
C GLU A 313 1.02 6.38 23.80
N GLU A 314 1.24 6.15 25.09
CA GLU A 314 2.53 6.30 25.75
C GLU A 314 3.58 5.34 25.16
N ARG A 315 3.24 4.06 25.02
CA ARG A 315 4.14 3.04 24.45
C ARG A 315 4.51 3.32 23.00
N CYS A 316 3.53 3.76 22.21
CA CYS A 316 3.75 4.04 20.79
C CYS A 316 4.23 5.47 20.49
N GLU A 317 4.38 6.34 21.49
CA GLU A 317 4.79 7.75 21.32
C GLU A 317 6.09 7.91 20.51
N PRO A 318 7.17 7.11 20.73
CA PRO A 318 8.37 7.21 19.92
C PRO A 318 8.11 6.92 18.43
N LEU A 319 7.23 5.94 18.15
CA LEU A 319 6.87 5.58 16.77
C LEU A 319 6.00 6.68 16.14
N PHE A 320 5.06 7.25 16.88
CA PHE A 320 4.22 8.35 16.40
C PHE A 320 5.03 9.62 16.09
N ARG A 321 6.03 9.94 16.93
CA ARG A 321 6.92 11.07 16.68
C ARG A 321 7.75 10.89 15.42
N ARG A 322 8.28 9.69 15.17
CA ARG A 322 9.00 9.37 13.92
C ARG A 322 8.13 9.62 12.69
N VAL A 323 6.85 9.26 12.75
CA VAL A 323 5.90 9.59 11.68
C VAL A 323 5.79 11.11 11.56
N ALA A 324 5.45 11.83 12.63
CA ALA A 324 5.27 13.28 12.63
C ALA A 324 6.50 14.07 12.13
N GLU A 325 7.71 13.65 12.50
CA GLU A 325 8.96 14.27 12.05
C GLU A 325 9.14 14.17 10.53
N GLN A 326 8.78 13.03 9.93
CA GLN A 326 8.86 12.83 8.48
C GLN A 326 7.77 13.59 7.73
N LEU A 327 6.57 13.69 8.31
CA LEU A 327 5.52 14.57 7.79
C LEU A 327 6.01 16.03 7.78
N ARG A 328 6.60 16.50 8.88
CA ARG A 328 7.16 17.85 9.02
C ARG A 328 8.27 18.10 8.01
N ALA A 329 9.22 17.19 7.86
CA ALA A 329 10.31 17.31 6.91
C ALA A 329 9.80 17.40 5.45
N THR A 330 8.77 16.62 5.12
CA THR A 330 8.14 16.66 3.80
C THR A 330 7.45 17.99 3.54
N LEU A 331 6.64 18.46 4.49
CA LEU A 331 5.98 19.75 4.37
C LEU A 331 7.00 20.86 4.24
N HIS A 332 8.03 20.94 5.08
CA HIS A 332 9.05 21.99 4.96
C HIS A 332 9.77 21.98 3.62
N SER A 333 10.24 20.82 3.15
CA SER A 333 10.97 20.71 1.87
C SER A 333 10.10 21.02 0.65
N SER A 334 8.79 20.81 0.74
CA SER A 334 7.87 21.04 -0.36
C SER A 334 7.22 22.43 -0.32
N CYS A 335 7.02 22.99 0.88
CA CYS A 335 6.41 24.29 1.10
C CYS A 335 7.36 25.46 0.84
N ALA A 336 8.67 25.27 1.05
CA ALA A 336 9.66 26.31 0.82
C ALA A 336 9.76 26.73 -0.65
N ASP A 337 9.49 25.81 -1.59
CA ASP A 337 9.73 26.03 -3.02
C ASP A 337 8.46 26.29 -3.83
N GLN A 338 7.25 25.96 -3.32
CA GLN A 338 6.00 26.07 -4.11
C GLN A 338 4.78 26.62 -3.38
N VAL A 339 4.46 26.14 -2.16
CA VAL A 339 3.22 26.52 -1.44
C VAL A 339 3.47 26.55 0.07
N GLY A 340 3.45 27.73 0.70
CA GLY A 340 3.57 27.82 2.16
C GLY A 340 2.43 27.11 2.90
N VAL A 341 2.70 26.64 4.13
CA VAL A 341 1.72 25.91 4.96
C VAL A 341 0.44 26.75 5.15
N GLU A 342 0.59 28.06 5.14
CA GLU A 342 -0.49 29.02 5.27
C GLU A 342 -1.45 29.10 4.07
N ALA A 343 -1.01 28.63 2.91
CA ALA A 343 -1.81 28.53 1.69
C ALA A 343 -2.50 27.17 1.53
N VAL A 344 -2.32 26.25 2.50
CA VAL A 344 -3.06 24.98 2.55
C VAL A 344 -4.51 25.26 2.95
N HIS A 345 -5.44 24.76 2.13
CA HIS A 345 -6.88 24.94 2.32
C HIS A 345 -7.46 23.80 3.16
N ASP A 346 -7.03 22.57 2.88
CA ASP A 346 -7.56 21.36 3.50
C ASP A 346 -6.45 20.32 3.71
N VAL A 347 -6.59 19.51 4.75
CA VAL A 347 -5.74 18.36 5.03
C VAL A 347 -6.59 17.09 4.95
N VAL A 348 -6.31 16.23 3.98
CA VAL A 348 -6.98 14.94 3.79
C VAL A 348 -6.19 13.88 4.52
N LEU A 349 -6.84 13.16 5.44
CA LEU A 349 -6.26 12.01 6.13
C LEU A 349 -6.78 10.72 5.50
N VAL A 350 -5.87 9.84 5.10
CA VAL A 350 -6.18 8.48 4.60
C VAL A 350 -5.35 7.44 5.35
N GLY A 351 -5.79 6.19 5.31
CA GLY A 351 -5.17 5.08 6.04
C GLY A 351 -5.69 4.96 7.47
N GLY A 352 -5.94 3.72 7.89
CA GLY A 352 -6.64 3.40 9.15
C GLY A 352 -5.95 3.91 10.41
N SER A 353 -4.61 4.05 10.40
CA SER A 353 -3.85 4.51 11.57
C SER A 353 -4.07 6.00 11.86
N THR A 354 -4.53 6.81 10.90
CA THR A 354 -4.90 8.23 11.11
C THR A 354 -6.10 8.43 12.04
N ARG A 355 -6.79 7.34 12.43
CA ARG A 355 -7.87 7.33 13.43
C ARG A 355 -7.35 7.32 14.86
N ILE A 356 -6.07 6.99 15.08
CA ILE A 356 -5.45 7.02 16.40
C ILE A 356 -5.42 8.49 16.88
N PRO A 357 -6.07 8.82 18.03
CA PRO A 357 -6.18 10.21 18.49
C PRO A 357 -4.84 10.92 18.65
N ARG A 358 -3.85 10.26 19.25
CA ARG A 358 -2.50 10.83 19.38
C ARG A 358 -1.84 11.16 18.05
N LEU A 359 -1.91 10.25 17.08
CA LEU A 359 -1.33 10.48 15.75
C LEU A 359 -2.03 11.63 15.03
N ARG A 360 -3.36 11.70 15.13
CA ARG A 360 -4.16 12.81 14.57
C ARG A 360 -3.77 14.15 15.18
N ALA A 361 -3.54 14.21 16.49
CA ALA A 361 -3.08 15.42 17.17
C ALA A 361 -1.70 15.86 16.65
N LEU A 362 -0.75 14.93 16.50
CA LEU A 362 0.57 15.21 15.94
C LEU A 362 0.48 15.71 14.49
N VAL A 363 -0.38 15.12 13.66
CA VAL A 363 -0.62 15.61 12.30
C VAL A 363 -1.17 17.04 12.33
N GLN A 364 -2.11 17.33 13.24
CA GLN A 364 -2.70 18.67 13.40
C GLN A 364 -1.65 19.72 13.79
N GLU A 365 -0.69 19.37 14.64
CA GLU A 365 0.46 20.21 15.00
C GLU A 365 1.37 20.45 13.78
N VAL A 366 1.69 19.38 13.04
CA VAL A 366 2.57 19.42 11.85
C VAL A 366 2.00 20.31 10.74
N VAL A 367 0.68 20.28 10.53
CA VAL A 367 -0.01 21.13 9.55
C VAL A 367 -0.43 22.49 10.14
N ALA A 368 0.12 22.90 11.28
CA ALA A 368 -0.13 24.20 11.90
C ALA A 368 -1.63 24.55 12.06
N GLY A 369 -2.45 23.60 12.52
CA GLY A 369 -3.87 23.84 12.79
C GLY A 369 -4.78 23.91 11.56
N ARG A 370 -4.27 23.59 10.36
CA ARG A 370 -5.06 23.62 9.11
C ARG A 370 -6.27 22.66 9.17
N PRO A 371 -7.40 23.00 8.52
CA PRO A 371 -8.62 22.21 8.62
C PRO A 371 -8.44 20.78 8.12
N LEU A 372 -8.82 19.80 8.94
CA LEU A 372 -8.91 18.40 8.51
C LEU A 372 -10.19 18.18 7.71
N CYS A 373 -10.06 17.63 6.51
CA CYS A 373 -11.18 17.27 5.66
C CYS A 373 -11.99 16.14 6.29
N LYS A 374 -13.30 16.36 6.46
CA LYS A 374 -14.24 15.36 7.00
C LYS A 374 -15.13 14.73 5.92
N ALA A 375 -15.01 15.19 4.67
CA ALA A 375 -15.89 14.79 3.57
C ALA A 375 -15.51 13.43 2.95
N LEU A 376 -14.32 12.91 3.24
CA LEU A 376 -13.83 11.65 2.69
C LEU A 376 -13.76 10.58 3.79
N ASN A 377 -14.18 9.37 3.43
CA ASN A 377 -13.89 8.18 4.23
C ASN A 377 -12.44 7.74 3.98
N ALA A 378 -11.64 7.67 5.05
CA ALA A 378 -10.23 7.34 5.00
C ALA A 378 -9.92 5.92 4.47
N ASP A 379 -10.89 5.01 4.54
CA ASP A 379 -10.72 3.60 4.09
C ASP A 379 -11.13 3.42 2.62
N GLU A 380 -11.93 4.33 2.07
CA GLU A 380 -12.53 4.21 0.74
C GLU A 380 -11.89 5.15 -0.28
N ALA A 381 -11.36 6.29 0.17
CA ALA A 381 -10.92 7.38 -0.69
C ALA A 381 -9.88 6.92 -1.73
N VAL A 382 -8.95 6.04 -1.34
CA VAL A 382 -7.91 5.53 -2.24
C VAL A 382 -8.53 4.66 -3.34
N ALA A 383 -9.36 3.68 -2.99
CA ALA A 383 -10.01 2.80 -3.96
C ALA A 383 -10.95 3.58 -4.90
N ARG A 384 -11.75 4.51 -4.36
CA ARG A 384 -12.62 5.40 -5.17
C ARG A 384 -11.81 6.27 -6.12
N GLY A 385 -10.73 6.87 -5.63
CA GLY A 385 -9.83 7.69 -6.45
C GLY A 385 -9.19 6.92 -7.59
N ALA A 386 -8.79 5.67 -7.33
CA ALA A 386 -8.26 4.79 -8.36
C ALA A 386 -9.32 4.46 -9.44
N ALA A 387 -10.57 4.19 -9.05
CA ALA A 387 -11.65 3.96 -10.00
C ALA A 387 -11.95 5.20 -10.86
N LEU A 388 -12.00 6.39 -10.24
CA LEU A 388 -12.17 7.68 -10.93
C LEU A 388 -11.07 7.93 -11.97
N LEU A 389 -9.82 7.58 -11.67
CA LEU A 389 -8.70 7.71 -12.58
C LEU A 389 -8.83 6.79 -13.80
N GLY A 390 -9.29 5.56 -13.60
CA GLY A 390 -9.38 4.60 -14.70
C GLY A 390 -10.43 4.98 -15.73
N GLU A 391 -11.52 5.64 -15.32
CA GLU A 391 -12.54 6.17 -16.23
C GLU A 391 -12.26 7.61 -16.70
N ASP A 392 -11.06 8.14 -16.43
CA ASP A 392 -10.63 9.50 -16.78
C ASP A 392 -11.65 10.58 -16.34
N LEU A 393 -12.37 10.32 -15.24
CA LEU A 393 -13.36 11.24 -14.66
C LEU A 393 -12.69 12.41 -13.95
N VAL A 394 -11.45 12.19 -13.49
CA VAL A 394 -10.56 13.21 -12.92
C VAL A 394 -9.16 13.00 -13.50
N ARG A 395 -8.53 14.09 -13.93
CA ARG A 395 -7.19 14.10 -14.56
C ARG A 395 -6.11 14.27 -13.51
N LEU A 396 -4.98 13.58 -13.70
CA LEU A 396 -3.83 13.61 -12.80
C LEU A 396 -2.56 14.02 -13.54
N GLN A 397 -1.82 14.98 -13.00
CA GLN A 397 -0.41 15.20 -13.26
C GLN A 397 0.37 14.85 -11.98
N ASP A 398 1.03 13.69 -11.99
CA ASP A 398 1.83 13.21 -10.86
C ASP A 398 3.32 13.61 -11.03
N VAL A 399 4.14 13.28 -10.05
CA VAL A 399 5.58 13.57 -10.03
C VAL A 399 6.40 12.30 -9.76
N THR A 400 7.69 12.31 -10.12
CA THR A 400 8.58 11.22 -9.73
C THR A 400 8.87 11.28 -8.22
N PRO A 401 8.60 10.21 -7.46
CA PRO A 401 8.80 10.20 -6.01
C PRO A 401 10.28 10.07 -5.62
N LEU A 402 11.12 9.63 -6.55
CA LEU A 402 12.55 9.38 -6.36
C LEU A 402 13.35 10.15 -7.41
N GLN A 403 14.59 10.49 -7.07
CA GLN A 403 15.54 10.96 -8.07
C GLN A 403 15.96 9.78 -8.95
N LEU A 404 15.89 9.96 -10.26
CA LEU A 404 16.28 8.96 -11.25
C LEU A 404 17.54 9.44 -11.95
N ALA A 405 18.61 8.65 -11.89
CA ALA A 405 19.79 8.89 -12.72
C ALA A 405 19.44 8.58 -14.18
N ALA A 406 19.80 9.46 -15.10
CA ALA A 406 19.67 9.21 -16.53
C ALA A 406 20.97 8.60 -17.07
N LEU A 407 20.87 7.54 -17.87
CA LEU A 407 22.00 7.05 -18.66
C LEU A 407 22.21 8.00 -19.85
N GLY A 408 23.09 8.99 -19.68
CA GLY A 408 23.49 9.91 -20.76
C GLY A 408 22.66 11.20 -20.88
N GLY A 409 21.94 11.61 -19.84
CA GLY A 409 21.22 12.89 -19.77
C GLY A 409 21.17 13.46 -18.35
N ASP A 410 20.45 14.57 -18.15
CA ASP A 410 20.28 15.14 -16.81
C ASP A 410 19.43 14.22 -15.92
N PRO A 411 19.80 14.05 -14.64
CA PRO A 411 19.01 13.25 -13.71
C PRO A 411 17.63 13.89 -13.51
N LEU A 412 16.58 13.07 -13.53
CA LEU A 412 15.26 13.50 -13.12
C LEU A 412 15.26 13.66 -11.61
N LEU A 413 15.15 14.89 -11.15
CA LEU A 413 15.09 15.19 -9.74
C LEU A 413 13.79 14.67 -9.15
N ARG A 414 13.83 14.34 -7.87
CA ARG A 414 12.61 14.05 -7.12
C ARG A 414 11.63 15.22 -7.26
N ASN A 415 10.34 14.90 -7.37
CA ASN A 415 9.24 15.81 -7.64
C ASN A 415 9.19 16.42 -9.05
N SER A 416 10.03 15.99 -10.00
CA SER A 416 9.84 16.36 -11.41
C SER A 416 8.50 15.83 -11.94
N PRO A 417 7.71 16.63 -12.69
CA PRO A 417 6.44 16.21 -13.25
C PRO A 417 6.58 15.00 -14.18
N LEU A 418 5.67 14.04 -14.03
CA LEU A 418 5.55 12.92 -14.94
C LEU A 418 4.61 13.28 -16.10
N PRO A 419 4.90 12.83 -17.32
CA PRO A 419 4.03 12.94 -18.47
C PRO A 419 2.67 12.30 -18.18
N ALA A 420 1.58 12.90 -18.69
CA ALA A 420 0.22 12.39 -18.50
C ALA A 420 0.00 10.99 -19.12
N ASP A 421 0.79 10.63 -20.14
CA ASP A 421 0.82 9.33 -20.81
C ASP A 421 1.95 8.40 -20.32
N GLY A 422 2.75 8.86 -19.34
CA GLY A 422 3.90 8.14 -18.80
C GLY A 422 5.15 8.09 -19.70
N ARG A 423 5.20 8.82 -20.82
CA ARG A 423 6.34 8.82 -21.76
C ARG A 423 7.26 10.02 -21.55
N MET A 424 8.48 9.79 -21.06
CA MET A 424 9.44 10.88 -20.83
C MET A 424 9.94 11.48 -22.16
N PRO A 425 10.10 12.81 -22.26
CA PRO A 425 10.81 13.42 -23.39
C PRO A 425 12.27 12.98 -23.40
N GLY A 426 12.75 12.43 -24.52
CA GLY A 426 14.18 12.21 -24.76
C GLY A 426 14.86 13.54 -25.09
N ALA A 427 16.06 13.76 -24.55
CA ALA A 427 16.90 14.90 -24.90
C ALA A 427 17.14 14.93 -26.42
N ASP A 428 16.87 16.09 -27.03
CA ASP A 428 17.05 16.48 -28.43
C ASP A 428 17.63 15.42 -29.37
N SER A 429 16.74 14.66 -30.05
CA SER A 429 16.92 14.13 -31.41
C SER A 429 15.87 13.07 -31.75
N GLY A 430 14.57 13.42 -31.80
CA GLY A 430 13.54 12.60 -32.47
C GLY A 430 13.28 11.17 -31.94
N ASP A 431 14.06 10.68 -30.98
CA ASP A 431 13.99 9.33 -30.45
C ASP A 431 13.21 9.34 -29.14
N THR A 432 12.00 8.79 -29.20
CA THR A 432 11.20 8.50 -28.01
C THR A 432 11.89 7.37 -27.26
N VAL A 433 12.62 7.67 -26.17
CA VAL A 433 13.13 6.61 -25.30
C VAL A 433 11.94 6.02 -24.55
N VAL A 434 11.45 4.88 -25.03
CA VAL A 434 10.60 4.00 -24.23
C VAL A 434 11.47 3.54 -23.06
N VAL A 435 11.23 4.13 -21.88
CA VAL A 435 11.89 3.67 -20.66
C VAL A 435 11.31 2.29 -20.36
N SER A 436 12.04 1.26 -20.78
CA SER A 436 11.81 -0.12 -20.35
C SER A 436 11.83 -0.16 -18.82
N PRO A 437 10.92 -0.91 -18.16
CA PRO A 437 10.92 -1.11 -16.70
C PRO A 437 12.29 -1.51 -16.11
N ALA A 438 13.20 -2.04 -16.93
CA ALA A 438 14.57 -2.41 -16.55
C ALA A 438 15.50 -1.22 -16.23
N LEU A 439 15.15 0.02 -16.59
CA LEU A 439 16.01 1.20 -16.40
C LEU A 439 15.81 1.94 -15.07
N LEU A 440 14.87 1.51 -14.22
CA LEU A 440 14.61 2.14 -12.93
C LEU A 440 15.48 1.52 -11.83
N CYS A 441 16.75 1.94 -11.74
CA CYS A 441 17.61 1.61 -10.61
C CYS A 441 18.24 2.83 -9.93
N TRP A 442 17.98 2.92 -8.62
CA TRP A 442 18.81 3.47 -7.53
C TRP A 442 19.06 4.99 -7.42
N ALA A 443 18.73 5.55 -6.22
CA ALA A 443 19.74 6.09 -5.28
C ALA A 443 19.10 6.48 -3.92
N CYS A 444 19.58 5.85 -2.84
CA CYS A 444 19.56 6.41 -1.48
C CYS A 444 21.03 6.49 -1.02
N ARG A 445 21.45 7.66 -0.55
CA ARG A 445 22.85 8.09 -0.33
C ARG A 445 23.68 7.09 0.49
N HIS A 446 24.56 6.31 -0.13
CA HIS A 446 25.77 5.76 0.52
C HIS A 446 26.91 5.73 -0.51
N ARG A 447 28.14 6.07 -0.06
CA ARG A 447 29.34 6.20 -0.89
C ARG A 447 29.62 4.89 -1.65
N VAL A 448 29.72 4.98 -2.97
CA VAL A 448 30.17 3.89 -3.84
C VAL A 448 31.70 3.88 -3.78
N ALA A 449 32.27 2.95 -3.03
CA ALA A 449 33.68 2.59 -3.15
C ALA A 449 33.88 1.16 -3.69
N ASP A 450 32.92 0.24 -3.52
CA ASP A 450 33.08 -1.15 -3.97
C ASP A 450 31.74 -1.74 -4.44
N ALA A 451 31.48 -1.74 -5.75
CA ALA A 451 30.55 -2.67 -6.41
C ALA A 451 30.75 -2.60 -7.94
N GLU A 452 30.91 -3.76 -8.56
CA GLU A 452 31.27 -3.96 -9.97
C GLU A 452 30.34 -3.24 -10.96
N GLY A 453 30.93 -2.69 -12.02
CA GLY A 453 30.28 -1.83 -13.00
C GLY A 453 29.17 -2.47 -13.84
N PRO A 454 28.36 -1.65 -14.55
CA PRO A 454 27.20 -2.12 -15.30
C PRO A 454 27.59 -2.97 -16.51
N ARG A 455 26.96 -4.15 -16.66
CA ARG A 455 27.01 -4.95 -17.89
C ARG A 455 26.20 -4.24 -18.99
N ARG A 456 26.81 -4.10 -20.17
CA ARG A 456 26.17 -3.55 -21.38
C ARG A 456 24.95 -4.41 -21.79
N CYS A 457 23.83 -3.74 -22.08
CA CYS A 457 22.74 -4.34 -22.86
C CYS A 457 23.08 -4.23 -24.35
N ASP A 458 23.38 -5.35 -25.00
CA ASP A 458 23.50 -5.41 -26.46
C ASP A 458 22.11 -5.45 -27.09
N LYS A 459 21.81 -4.44 -27.92
CA LYS A 459 20.55 -4.31 -28.68
C LYS A 459 20.33 -5.40 -29.74
N ALA A 460 21.25 -6.34 -29.92
CA ALA A 460 21.22 -7.32 -31.00
C ALA A 460 20.45 -8.62 -30.68
N ALA A 461 20.02 -8.86 -29.44
CA ALA A 461 19.43 -10.14 -29.02
C ALA A 461 17.90 -10.25 -29.20
N TRP A 462 17.23 -9.27 -29.81
CA TRP A 462 15.76 -9.22 -29.94
C TRP A 462 15.24 -9.10 -31.38
N ALA A 463 16.00 -9.57 -32.37
CA ALA A 463 15.49 -9.80 -33.71
C ALA A 463 15.06 -11.27 -33.85
N GLY A 464 13.79 -11.56 -33.58
CA GLY A 464 13.15 -12.79 -34.03
C GLY A 464 13.06 -12.84 -35.57
N PRO A 465 12.90 -14.02 -36.18
CA PRO A 465 13.10 -14.22 -37.60
C PRO A 465 12.08 -13.46 -38.45
N THR A 466 12.57 -12.67 -39.40
CA THR A 466 11.78 -11.99 -40.42
C THR A 466 11.17 -13.01 -41.38
N THR A 467 9.85 -13.03 -41.49
CA THR A 467 9.13 -13.76 -42.54
C THR A 467 9.35 -13.09 -43.91
N PRO A 468 9.52 -13.85 -45.00
CA PRO A 468 9.71 -13.27 -46.33
C PRO A 468 8.37 -12.82 -46.92
N THR A 469 8.36 -11.62 -47.49
CA THR A 469 7.26 -11.06 -48.30
C THR A 469 7.11 -11.84 -49.62
N PRO A 470 5.87 -12.19 -50.04
CA PRO A 470 5.66 -12.81 -51.35
C PRO A 470 5.68 -11.75 -52.46
N ARG A 471 6.23 -12.13 -53.62
CA ARG A 471 6.02 -11.47 -54.91
C ARG A 471 4.79 -12.05 -55.60
#